data_AF-A0A7S1R788-F1
#
_entry.id   AF-A0A7S1R788-F1
#
_cell.length_a   1.000
_cell.length_b   1.000
_cell.length_c   1.000
_cell.angle_alpha   90.00
_cell.angle_beta   90.00
_cell.angle_gamma   90.00
#
_symmetry.space_group_name_H-M   'P 1'
#
loop_
_entity.id
_entity.type
_entity.pdbx_description
1 polymer ?
#
loop_
_entity_poly.entity_id
_entity_poly.type
_entity_poly.pdbx_seq_one_letter_code
_entity_poly.pdbx_strand_id
1 'polypeptide(L)'
;VGHSSTVASVVSLVEQGPPSGERWTSVSTRIKYCSVTLVEFDEDTSGGTVQGRVVYVGQVPYSAPREGEVPRAMPVPAPFVPGLVLEGNPGPSTTAARGALPSAAPRMELPLDLHSKPHLPIYSQVSIVTLPGDISPEHEIESRLVVLIDALRMSSTLVTAMGQGLESAQLFSSVMEVTHAVRGWGSCALLGGEQRRVLIPGFDRDNSPRSYLDGVTEKTALFLTTNGTRALPWVRRSKMLILGSFLNASAVVRTILAHLKDVSGVVFLCSGTERGTVRSQDDELCAGYLLKTLLASHTRPSSLILDEAAVSVLQKLYVQDSWEAICETFHETPAAEELRKIQLAGDVEFCLQRDR
;
A
#
# COMPACT_ATOMS: atom_id res chain seq x y z
N VAL A 1 25.36 0.52 20.91
CA VAL A 1 24.17 0.05 21.64
C VAL A 1 23.06 1.07 21.40
N GLY A 2 22.02 0.70 20.65
CA GLY A 2 20.84 1.54 20.50
C GLY A 2 20.32 1.69 19.08
N HIS A 3 19.91 0.60 18.44
CA HIS A 3 18.90 0.61 17.37
C HIS A 3 17.85 -0.44 17.76
N SER A 4 16.65 0.03 18.13
CA SER A 4 15.36 -0.71 18.17
C SER A 4 14.36 0.11 18.99
N SER A 5 13.92 1.26 18.47
CA SER A 5 12.79 2.01 19.05
C SER A 5 11.51 1.91 18.22
N THR A 6 11.58 1.47 16.96
CA THR A 6 10.39 1.29 16.11
C THR A 6 9.81 -0.11 16.24
N VAL A 7 10.62 -1.17 16.14
CA VAL A 7 10.18 -2.57 16.29
C VAL A 7 9.72 -2.86 17.71
N ALA A 8 10.46 -2.38 18.73
CA ALA A 8 10.07 -2.51 20.13
C ALA A 8 8.76 -1.79 20.48
N SER A 9 8.48 -0.65 19.84
CA SER A 9 7.21 0.07 20.03
C SER A 9 6.03 -0.68 19.43
N VAL A 10 6.23 -1.35 18.29
CA VAL A 10 5.19 -2.14 17.64
C VAL A 10 4.95 -3.47 18.37
N VAL A 11 6.00 -4.14 18.85
CA VAL A 11 5.87 -5.35 19.69
C VAL A 11 5.20 -5.02 21.03
N SER A 12 5.55 -3.89 21.67
CA SER A 12 4.91 -3.46 22.92
C SER A 12 3.42 -3.13 22.77
N LEU A 13 2.96 -2.72 21.59
CA LEU A 13 1.54 -2.48 21.29
C LEU A 13 0.76 -3.79 21.09
N VAL A 14 1.43 -4.85 20.64
CA VAL A 14 0.87 -6.20 20.48
C VAL A 14 0.84 -6.96 21.81
N GLU A 15 1.83 -6.75 22.69
CA GLU A 15 1.93 -7.45 23.99
C GLU A 15 0.96 -6.93 25.07
N GLN A 16 0.37 -5.74 24.91
CA GLN A 16 -0.49 -5.15 25.95
C GLN A 16 -1.85 -5.83 26.12
N GLY A 17 -2.25 -6.75 25.24
CA GLY A 17 -3.46 -7.56 25.35
C GLY A 17 -4.78 -6.75 25.38
N PRO A 18 -5.93 -7.36 25.05
CA PRO A 18 -7.21 -6.67 25.11
C PRO A 18 -7.63 -6.43 26.58
N PRO A 19 -8.29 -5.30 26.89
CA PRO A 19 -8.88 -5.10 28.20
C PRO A 19 -10.03 -6.10 28.39
N SER A 20 -9.87 -6.95 29.41
CA SER A 20 -10.86 -7.87 30.00
C SER A 20 -11.39 -9.03 29.14
N GLY A 21 -10.97 -10.25 29.52
CA GLY A 21 -11.86 -11.42 29.56
C GLY A 21 -11.68 -12.53 28.54
N GLU A 22 -11.09 -12.29 27.37
CA GLU A 22 -10.95 -13.33 26.34
C GLU A 22 -9.55 -13.98 26.35
N ARG A 23 -9.52 -15.28 26.61
CA ARG A 23 -8.32 -16.11 26.47
C ARG A 23 -8.03 -16.36 24.99
N TRP A 24 -6.83 -15.98 24.55
CA TRP A 24 -6.27 -16.30 23.23
C TRP A 24 -5.99 -17.80 23.10
N THR A 25 -7.01 -18.60 22.80
CA THR A 25 -6.83 -20.00 22.40
C THR A 25 -7.76 -20.32 21.24
N SER A 26 -7.40 -19.83 20.06
CA SER A 26 -7.59 -20.47 18.76
C SER A 26 -7.30 -19.42 17.68
N VAL A 27 -6.32 -19.71 16.83
CA VAL A 27 -6.09 -18.97 15.59
C VAL A 27 -7.34 -19.20 14.72
N SER A 28 -8.32 -18.30 14.84
CA SER A 28 -9.53 -18.34 14.03
C SER A 28 -9.12 -18.12 12.57
N THR A 29 -9.58 -19.01 11.71
CA THR A 29 -9.33 -19.02 10.25
C THR A 29 -9.76 -17.74 9.53
N ARG A 30 -10.47 -16.82 10.21
CA ARG A 30 -10.87 -15.50 9.69
C ARG A 30 -9.82 -14.39 9.89
N ILE A 31 -8.67 -14.68 10.50
CA ILE A 31 -7.71 -13.66 10.99
C ILE A 31 -6.50 -13.47 10.05
N LYS A 32 -6.39 -14.27 8.98
CA LYS A 32 -5.13 -14.47 8.20
C LYS A 32 -4.63 -13.29 7.36
N TYR A 33 -5.44 -12.29 7.04
CA TYR A 33 -5.05 -11.17 6.13
C TYR A 33 -5.27 -9.77 6.71
N CYS A 34 -5.63 -9.65 8.00
CA CYS A 34 -5.82 -8.36 8.68
C CYS A 34 -4.52 -7.70 9.17
N SER A 35 -3.39 -8.21 8.74
CA SER A 35 -2.04 -7.93 9.20
C SER A 35 -1.17 -7.32 8.10
N VAL A 36 -0.14 -6.59 8.51
CA VAL A 36 0.77 -5.95 7.57
C VAL A 36 2.12 -6.62 7.57
N THR A 37 2.63 -6.78 6.37
CA THR A 37 3.92 -7.39 6.10
C THR A 37 4.95 -6.28 6.05
N LEU A 38 5.82 -6.19 7.06
CA LEU A 38 6.91 -5.22 7.13
C LEU A 38 8.12 -5.76 6.37
N VAL A 39 8.89 -4.87 5.76
CA VAL A 39 10.20 -5.20 5.20
C VAL A 39 11.27 -4.47 6.01
N GLU A 40 12.05 -5.25 6.73
CA GLU A 40 13.23 -4.82 7.46
C GLU A 40 14.48 -4.95 6.56
N PHE A 41 15.51 -4.19 6.87
CA PHE A 41 16.81 -4.27 6.19
C PHE A 41 17.87 -4.62 7.22
N ASP A 42 18.75 -5.56 6.90
CA ASP A 42 19.88 -5.88 7.77
C ASP A 42 20.85 -4.68 7.80
N GLU A 43 21.26 -4.27 9.01
CA GLU A 43 22.09 -3.07 9.23
C GLU A 43 23.51 -3.17 8.65
N ASP A 44 23.95 -4.35 8.23
CA ASP A 44 25.35 -4.61 7.91
C ASP A 44 25.51 -5.52 6.67
N THR A 45 25.41 -4.95 5.48
CA THR A 45 25.93 -5.57 4.25
C THR A 45 27.18 -4.82 3.79
N SER A 46 28.33 -5.19 4.36
CA SER A 46 29.67 -4.78 3.92
C SER A 46 30.07 -5.37 2.54
N GLY A 47 29.09 -5.52 1.62
CA GLY A 47 29.23 -6.19 0.33
C GLY A 47 28.31 -5.69 -0.79
N GLY A 48 27.62 -4.55 -0.64
CA GLY A 48 26.95 -3.84 -1.73
C GLY A 48 25.55 -4.35 -2.16
N THR A 49 25.12 -5.54 -1.77
CA THR A 49 23.77 -6.05 -2.06
C THR A 49 22.80 -5.78 -0.92
N VAL A 50 21.75 -5.00 -1.18
CA VAL A 50 20.68 -4.72 -0.21
C VAL A 50 19.78 -5.94 -0.12
N GLN A 51 19.76 -6.61 1.04
CA GLN A 51 18.84 -7.70 1.33
C GLN A 51 17.70 -7.18 2.19
N GLY A 52 16.46 -7.43 1.76
CA GLY A 52 15.26 -7.13 2.54
C GLY A 52 14.77 -8.39 3.25
N ARG A 53 14.50 -8.28 4.54
CA ARG A 53 13.84 -9.30 5.34
C ARG A 53 12.39 -8.91 5.54
N VAL A 54 11.49 -9.69 4.98
CA VAL A 54 10.06 -9.53 5.13
C VAL A 54 9.61 -10.25 6.40
N VAL A 55 9.01 -9.52 7.33
CA VAL A 55 8.52 -10.04 8.60
C VAL A 55 7.05 -9.72 8.77
N TYR A 56 6.33 -10.64 9.42
CA TYR A 56 4.95 -10.43 9.78
C TYR A 56 4.87 -9.56 11.04
N VAL A 57 4.15 -8.46 10.96
CA VAL A 57 3.84 -7.63 12.13
C VAL A 57 2.35 -7.80 12.42
N GLY A 58 2.05 -8.22 13.65
CA GLY A 58 0.73 -8.66 14.09
C GLY A 58 -0.43 -7.66 13.91
N GLN A 59 -1.57 -7.96 14.52
CA GLN A 59 -2.82 -7.21 14.34
C GLN A 59 -2.63 -5.70 14.60
N VAL A 60 -3.04 -4.86 13.64
CA VAL A 60 -3.39 -3.46 13.93
C VAL A 60 -4.86 -3.45 14.33
N PRO A 61 -5.21 -3.12 15.59
CA PRO A 61 -6.60 -3.20 16.07
C PRO A 61 -7.53 -2.32 15.23
N TYR A 62 -8.65 -2.88 14.80
CA TYR A 62 -9.70 -2.19 14.04
C TYR A 62 -10.99 -2.17 14.85
N SER A 63 -11.52 -0.97 15.08
CA SER A 63 -12.94 -0.79 15.40
C SER A 63 -13.64 -0.36 14.12
N ALA A 64 -14.56 -1.18 13.61
CA ALA A 64 -15.42 -0.75 12.51
C ALA A 64 -16.16 0.54 12.89
N PRO A 65 -16.32 1.52 11.99
CA PRO A 65 -17.32 2.56 12.18
C PRO A 65 -18.66 1.88 12.43
N ARG A 66 -19.36 2.24 13.49
CA ARG A 66 -20.68 1.68 13.78
C ARG A 66 -21.60 2.00 12.59
N GLU A 67 -22.44 1.06 12.17
CA GLU A 67 -23.48 1.33 11.18
C GLU A 67 -24.31 2.55 11.65
N GLY A 68 -24.10 3.69 10.98
CA GLY A 68 -24.61 5.00 11.39
C GLY A 68 -23.59 6.14 11.40
N GLU A 69 -22.29 5.86 11.41
CA GLU A 69 -21.20 6.86 11.36
C GLU A 69 -20.60 7.07 9.96
N VAL A 70 -21.16 6.45 8.91
CA VAL A 70 -20.80 6.79 7.52
C VAL A 70 -21.40 8.17 7.23
N PRO A 71 -20.59 9.24 7.05
CA PRO A 71 -21.13 10.52 6.62
C PRO A 71 -21.75 10.29 5.23
N ARG A 72 -23.01 10.71 5.04
CA ARG A 72 -23.64 10.75 3.72
C ARG A 72 -22.64 11.37 2.74
N ALA A 73 -22.38 10.68 1.63
CA ALA A 73 -21.56 11.20 0.55
C ALA A 73 -22.03 12.62 0.21
N MET A 74 -21.16 13.60 0.45
CA MET A 74 -21.41 14.97 0.00
C MET A 74 -21.36 14.95 -1.53
N PRO A 75 -22.29 15.61 -2.22
CA PRO A 75 -22.24 15.74 -3.67
C PRO A 75 -20.93 16.42 -4.07
N VAL A 76 -20.16 15.76 -4.93
CA VAL A 76 -18.93 16.31 -5.52
C VAL A 76 -19.31 17.58 -6.28
N PRO A 77 -18.75 18.77 -5.96
CA PRO A 77 -19.01 19.96 -6.76
C PRO A 77 -18.39 19.78 -8.14
N ALA A 78 -19.14 20.12 -9.19
CA ALA A 78 -18.69 20.07 -10.57
C ALA A 78 -17.37 20.86 -10.74
N PRO A 79 -16.43 20.38 -11.58
CA PRO A 79 -15.15 21.06 -11.75
C PRO A 79 -15.35 22.46 -12.32
N PHE A 80 -14.87 23.45 -11.58
CA PHE A 80 -14.80 24.84 -12.03
C PHE A 80 -13.68 24.96 -13.06
N VAL A 81 -14.03 25.04 -14.35
CA VAL A 81 -13.08 25.34 -15.43
C VAL A 81 -13.13 26.85 -15.70
N PRO A 82 -12.06 27.62 -15.42
CA PRO A 82 -12.03 29.03 -15.79
C PRO A 82 -11.69 29.16 -17.28
N GLY A 83 -12.54 29.85 -18.03
CA GLY A 83 -12.18 30.41 -19.34
C GLY A 83 -12.55 29.57 -20.55
N LEU A 84 -13.82 29.64 -20.95
CA LEU A 84 -14.22 29.53 -22.36
C LEU A 84 -15.43 30.44 -22.57
N VAL A 85 -15.11 31.67 -23.03
CA VAL A 85 -16.10 32.62 -23.54
C VAL A 85 -16.62 32.05 -24.85
N LEU A 86 -17.88 31.65 -24.89
CA LEU A 86 -18.61 31.45 -26.13
C LEU A 86 -19.47 32.69 -26.37
N GLU A 87 -19.05 33.51 -27.33
CA GLU A 87 -19.83 34.62 -27.86
C GLU A 87 -21.13 34.12 -28.49
N GLY A 88 -22.25 34.76 -28.13
CA GLY A 88 -23.57 34.57 -28.74
C GLY A 88 -24.50 35.71 -28.31
N ASN A 89 -24.74 36.62 -29.26
CA ASN A 89 -25.35 37.96 -29.12
C ASN A 89 -26.90 37.93 -28.90
N PRO A 90 -27.64 39.06 -28.78
CA PRO A 90 -28.51 39.35 -27.64
C PRO A 90 -30.03 39.49 -27.97
N GLY A 91 -30.87 39.58 -26.93
CA GLY A 91 -32.30 39.93 -27.02
C GLY A 91 -32.94 40.21 -25.65
N PRO A 92 -34.02 41.01 -25.53
CA PRO A 92 -33.91 42.29 -24.83
C PRO A 92 -34.56 42.37 -23.44
N SER A 93 -33.97 43.25 -22.63
CA SER A 93 -34.53 44.14 -21.60
C SER A 93 -35.69 43.67 -20.72
N THR A 94 -35.50 43.72 -19.40
CA THR A 94 -36.42 44.45 -18.51
C THR A 94 -35.75 44.79 -17.15
N THR A 95 -35.69 46.10 -16.91
CA THR A 95 -35.80 46.81 -15.61
C THR A 95 -34.85 46.51 -14.45
N ALA A 96 -34.04 47.54 -14.17
CA ALA A 96 -33.23 47.75 -12.99
C ALA A 96 -34.07 47.91 -11.70
N ALA A 97 -33.58 47.32 -10.61
CA ALA A 97 -33.86 47.76 -9.26
C ALA A 97 -32.55 47.73 -8.45
N ARG A 98 -31.98 48.91 -8.22
CA ARG A 98 -30.94 49.15 -7.21
C ARG A 98 -31.61 49.14 -5.84
N GLY A 99 -31.24 48.20 -4.98
CA GLY A 99 -31.68 48.12 -3.59
C GLY A 99 -30.53 47.66 -2.70
N ALA A 100 -30.22 48.48 -1.70
CA ALA A 100 -29.03 48.48 -0.85
C ALA A 100 -28.67 47.15 -0.15
N LEU A 101 -27.35 46.92 -0.01
CA LEU A 101 -26.74 45.95 0.91
C LEU A 101 -27.07 46.33 2.37
N PRO A 102 -27.49 45.39 3.23
CA PRO A 102 -27.66 45.68 4.64
C PRO A 102 -26.31 45.81 5.37
N SER A 103 -26.31 46.81 6.27
CA SER A 103 -25.27 47.27 7.18
C SER A 103 -24.67 46.19 8.09
N ALA A 104 -23.40 46.40 8.42
CA ALA A 104 -22.53 45.59 9.27
C ALA A 104 -23.16 45.12 10.60
N ALA A 105 -23.00 43.82 10.87
CA ALA A 105 -23.10 43.24 12.21
C ALA A 105 -21.76 43.42 12.97
N PRO A 106 -21.78 43.57 14.31
CA PRO A 106 -20.61 43.97 15.07
C PRO A 106 -19.53 42.87 15.08
N ARG A 107 -18.27 43.27 14.86
CA ARG A 107 -17.10 42.41 15.04
C ARG A 107 -17.02 42.00 16.52
N MET A 108 -17.36 40.74 16.79
CA MET A 108 -17.04 40.10 18.06
C MET A 108 -15.57 39.68 17.99
N GLU A 109 -14.66 40.52 18.50
CA GLU A 109 -13.26 40.15 18.66
C GLU A 109 -13.15 39.11 19.78
N LEU A 110 -13.08 37.83 19.39
CA LEU A 110 -12.64 36.77 20.29
C LEU A 110 -11.14 36.99 20.58
N PRO A 111 -10.69 36.96 21.85
CA PRO A 111 -9.28 37.13 22.17
C PRO A 111 -8.50 35.97 21.56
N LEU A 112 -7.65 36.24 20.57
CA LEU A 112 -6.68 35.26 20.10
C LEU A 112 -5.65 35.06 21.22
N ASP A 113 -5.77 33.95 21.91
CA ASP A 113 -4.76 33.46 22.83
C ASP A 113 -3.52 33.03 22.02
N LEU A 114 -2.58 33.98 21.83
CA LEU A 114 -1.34 33.87 21.07
C LEU A 114 -0.36 32.80 21.61
N HIS A 115 -0.70 32.12 22.71
CA HIS A 115 0.13 31.08 23.32
C HIS A 115 -0.44 29.66 23.21
N SER A 116 -1.64 29.50 22.67
CA SER A 116 -2.07 28.20 22.16
C SER A 116 -1.51 28.06 20.74
N LYS A 117 -0.54 27.17 20.52
CA LYS A 117 -0.18 26.79 19.14
C LYS A 117 -1.45 26.18 18.54
N PRO A 118 -2.11 26.79 17.54
CA PRO A 118 -3.10 26.05 16.80
C PRO A 118 -2.33 24.91 16.13
N HIS A 119 -2.70 23.66 16.39
CA HIS A 119 -2.21 22.54 15.62
C HIS A 119 -2.68 22.78 14.18
N LEU A 120 -1.86 23.43 13.35
CA LEU A 120 -2.09 23.47 11.91
C LEU A 120 -2.29 22.02 11.45
N PRO A 121 -3.24 21.76 10.54
CA PRO A 121 -3.41 20.42 10.02
C PRO A 121 -2.08 19.96 9.41
N ILE A 122 -1.53 18.88 9.95
CA ILE A 122 -0.40 18.19 9.33
C ILE A 122 -0.96 17.61 8.05
N TYR A 123 -0.64 18.23 6.91
CA TYR A 123 -0.95 17.66 5.61
C TYR A 123 0.03 16.52 5.35
N SER A 124 -0.49 15.34 5.05
CA SER A 124 0.35 14.20 4.66
C SER A 124 0.37 14.14 3.13
N GLN A 125 1.57 14.19 2.54
CA GLN A 125 1.71 13.98 1.10
C GLN A 125 1.51 12.51 0.77
N VAL A 126 0.86 12.23 -0.35
CA VAL A 126 0.65 10.89 -0.85
C VAL A 126 1.07 10.84 -2.32
N SER A 127 2.02 9.97 -2.62
CA SER A 127 2.61 9.81 -3.94
C SER A 127 2.38 8.41 -4.48
N ILE A 128 2.25 8.30 -5.81
CA ILE A 128 2.35 7.02 -6.51
C ILE A 128 3.56 7.07 -7.42
N VAL A 129 4.51 6.18 -7.19
CA VAL A 129 5.68 6.01 -8.04
C VAL A 129 5.51 4.73 -8.85
N THR A 130 5.47 4.85 -10.18
CA THR A 130 5.11 3.73 -11.07
C THR A 130 6.30 2.84 -11.44
N LEU A 131 7.53 3.29 -11.17
CA LEU A 131 8.76 2.53 -11.33
C LEU A 131 9.76 2.87 -10.21
N PRO A 132 10.55 1.90 -9.71
CA PRO A 132 11.58 2.19 -8.71
C PRO A 132 12.59 3.27 -9.13
N GLY A 133 12.96 3.28 -10.42
CA GLY A 133 13.88 4.27 -10.98
C GLY A 133 13.35 5.71 -11.01
N ASP A 134 12.05 5.91 -10.84
CA ASP A 134 11.41 7.23 -10.83
C ASP A 134 11.41 7.87 -9.42
N ILE A 135 11.94 7.17 -8.40
CA ILE A 135 12.14 7.77 -7.08
C ILE A 135 13.19 8.88 -7.19
N SER A 136 12.70 10.10 -7.05
CA SER A 136 13.49 11.32 -7.00
C SER A 136 13.68 11.82 -5.54
N PRO A 137 14.61 12.77 -5.29
CA PRO A 137 14.78 13.39 -3.98
C PRO A 137 13.53 14.07 -3.41
N GLU A 138 12.57 14.49 -4.25
CA GLU A 138 11.35 15.18 -3.79
C GLU A 138 10.38 14.27 -3.04
N HIS A 139 10.54 12.95 -3.20
CA HIS A 139 9.77 11.96 -2.44
C HIS A 139 10.23 11.86 -0.98
N GLU A 140 11.44 12.35 -0.64
CA GLU A 140 11.99 12.37 0.73
C GLU A 140 11.82 11.05 1.47
N ILE A 141 12.16 9.94 0.80
CA ILE A 141 11.84 8.55 1.20
C ILE A 141 12.16 8.27 2.67
N GLU A 142 13.26 8.84 3.20
CA GLU A 142 13.71 8.69 4.60
C GLU A 142 12.62 8.98 5.65
N SER A 143 11.65 9.83 5.31
CA SER A 143 10.57 10.26 6.21
C SER A 143 9.21 9.64 5.88
N ARG A 144 9.14 8.73 4.89
CA ARG A 144 7.90 8.19 4.34
C ARG A 144 7.61 6.78 4.82
N LEU A 145 6.31 6.47 4.91
CA LEU A 145 5.82 5.09 4.85
C LEU A 145 5.70 4.70 3.39
N VAL A 146 6.43 3.67 2.98
CA VAL A 146 6.38 3.13 1.63
C VAL A 146 5.52 1.88 1.61
N VAL A 147 4.61 1.80 0.65
CA VAL A 147 3.87 0.58 0.30
C VAL A 147 4.44 0.05 -1.00
N LEU A 148 5.21 -1.03 -0.93
CA LEU A 148 5.75 -1.72 -2.11
C LEU A 148 4.70 -2.67 -2.68
N ILE A 149 4.45 -2.56 -3.98
CA ILE A 149 3.41 -3.28 -4.69
C ILE A 149 4.06 -4.07 -5.84
N ASP A 150 3.83 -5.37 -5.81
CA ASP A 150 4.11 -6.34 -6.89
C ASP A 150 2.90 -7.27 -6.90
N ALA A 151 1.82 -6.81 -7.53
CA ALA A 151 0.49 -7.41 -7.42
C ALA A 151 0.47 -8.81 -8.06
N LEU A 152 1.17 -8.98 -9.19
CA LEU A 152 1.45 -10.25 -9.86
C LEU A 152 2.97 -10.49 -9.92
N ARG A 153 3.57 -11.10 -8.89
CA ARG A 153 2.91 -11.85 -7.80
C ARG A 153 3.57 -11.69 -6.43
N MET A 154 4.75 -11.08 -6.31
CA MET A 154 5.55 -11.20 -5.07
C MET A 154 4.79 -10.73 -3.84
N SER A 155 4.14 -9.56 -3.91
CA SER A 155 3.45 -9.00 -2.73
C SER A 155 2.27 -9.90 -2.34
N SER A 156 1.47 -10.32 -3.32
CA SER A 156 0.34 -11.24 -3.10
C SER A 156 0.78 -12.60 -2.55
N THR A 157 1.90 -13.14 -3.05
CA THR A 157 2.48 -14.41 -2.59
C THR A 157 2.97 -14.32 -1.16
N LEU A 158 3.77 -13.31 -0.82
CA LEU A 158 4.31 -13.17 0.53
C LEU A 158 3.21 -12.83 1.55
N VAL A 159 2.25 -11.97 1.21
CA VAL A 159 1.07 -11.73 2.05
C VAL A 159 0.32 -13.05 2.33
N THR A 160 0.12 -13.87 1.31
CA THR A 160 -0.54 -15.18 1.46
C THR A 160 0.28 -16.13 2.31
N ALA A 161 1.59 -16.25 2.06
CA ALA A 161 2.47 -17.15 2.79
C ALA A 161 2.54 -16.80 4.28
N MET A 162 2.65 -15.52 4.61
CA MET A 162 2.61 -15.05 6.00
C MET A 162 1.28 -15.36 6.67
N GLY A 163 0.15 -15.14 5.96
CA GLY A 163 -1.18 -15.54 6.45
C GLY A 163 -1.33 -17.06 6.66
N GLN A 164 -0.45 -17.87 6.07
CA GLN A 164 -0.38 -19.32 6.23
C GLN A 164 0.71 -19.78 7.22
N GLY A 165 1.22 -18.85 8.01
CA GLY A 165 2.13 -19.13 9.14
C GLY A 165 3.62 -19.02 8.80
N LEU A 166 3.99 -18.48 7.64
CA LEU A 166 5.39 -18.19 7.34
C LEU A 166 5.93 -17.21 8.39
N GLU A 167 7.10 -17.52 8.96
CA GLU A 167 7.69 -16.70 10.03
C GLU A 167 8.36 -15.45 9.46
N SER A 168 9.16 -15.63 8.42
CA SER A 168 9.80 -14.53 7.69
C SER A 168 10.15 -14.94 6.26
N ALA A 169 10.46 -13.97 5.40
CA ALA A 169 10.99 -14.23 4.07
C ALA A 169 12.19 -13.32 3.80
N GLN A 170 13.34 -13.89 3.46
CA GLN A 170 14.51 -13.14 3.02
C GLN A 170 14.51 -13.04 1.50
N LEU A 171 14.61 -11.82 0.98
CA LEU A 171 14.50 -11.53 -0.45
C LEU A 171 15.86 -11.58 -1.13
N PHE A 172 15.93 -12.31 -2.25
CA PHE A 172 17.15 -12.51 -3.03
C PHE A 172 16.97 -12.13 -4.49
N SER A 173 18.08 -11.71 -5.10
CA SER A 173 18.12 -11.29 -6.50
C SER A 173 18.74 -12.34 -7.43
N SER A 174 19.40 -13.36 -6.86
CA SER A 174 20.02 -14.44 -7.64
C SER A 174 20.00 -15.80 -6.94
N VAL A 175 19.99 -16.87 -7.73
CA VAL A 175 20.02 -18.26 -7.23
C VAL A 175 21.31 -18.54 -6.45
N MET A 176 22.41 -17.89 -6.84
CA MET A 176 23.69 -18.02 -6.15
C MET A 176 23.61 -17.50 -4.71
N GLU A 177 22.94 -16.36 -4.48
CA GLU A 177 22.74 -15.82 -3.13
C GLU A 177 21.89 -16.75 -2.27
N VAL A 178 20.79 -17.28 -2.83
CA VAL A 178 19.93 -18.25 -2.13
C VAL A 178 20.70 -19.51 -1.76
N THR A 179 21.48 -20.06 -2.70
CA THR A 179 22.28 -21.28 -2.50
C THR A 179 23.39 -21.07 -1.44
N HIS A 180 23.90 -19.86 -1.33
CA HIS A 180 24.85 -19.51 -0.28
C HIS A 180 24.14 -19.41 1.08
N ALA A 181 23.02 -18.68 1.13
CA ALA A 181 22.26 -18.44 2.35
C ALA A 181 21.69 -19.73 2.96
N VAL A 182 21.12 -20.63 2.16
CA VAL A 182 20.44 -21.86 2.64
C VAL A 182 21.31 -22.74 3.56
N ARG A 183 22.64 -22.66 3.40
CA ARG A 183 23.61 -23.40 4.23
C ARG A 183 23.51 -23.05 5.72
N GLY A 184 23.03 -21.85 6.05
CA GLY A 184 22.88 -21.37 7.43
C GLY A 184 21.52 -21.66 8.07
N TRP A 185 20.51 -22.11 7.31
CA TRP A 185 19.11 -22.18 7.78
C TRP A 185 18.60 -23.59 8.08
N GLY A 186 19.31 -24.64 7.64
CA GLY A 186 18.94 -26.03 7.92
C GLY A 186 17.53 -26.39 7.45
N SER A 187 16.78 -27.16 8.26
CA SER A 187 15.43 -27.66 7.92
C SER A 187 14.32 -26.60 8.00
N CYS A 188 14.60 -25.41 8.52
CA CYS A 188 13.63 -24.32 8.62
C CYS A 188 13.56 -23.49 7.33
N ALA A 189 14.52 -23.66 6.42
CA ALA A 189 14.51 -22.99 5.11
C ALA A 189 13.38 -23.53 4.22
N LEU A 190 12.71 -22.61 3.54
CA LEU A 190 11.81 -22.89 2.42
C LEU A 190 12.32 -22.10 1.21
N LEU A 191 12.74 -22.78 0.15
CA LEU A 191 13.18 -22.13 -1.08
C LEU A 191 11.95 -21.73 -1.90
N GLY A 192 11.70 -20.43 -2.01
CA GLY A 192 10.52 -19.88 -2.65
C GLY A 192 10.87 -18.96 -3.81
N GLY A 193 9.99 -18.86 -4.80
CA GLY A 193 10.04 -17.77 -5.79
C GLY A 193 10.14 -18.22 -7.24
N GLU A 194 10.56 -17.31 -8.11
CA GLU A 194 10.49 -17.49 -9.56
C GLU A 194 11.72 -16.98 -10.30
N GLN A 195 11.94 -17.56 -11.48
CA GLN A 195 12.75 -16.93 -12.51
C GLN A 195 11.99 -17.01 -13.83
N ARG A 196 11.68 -15.85 -14.42
CA ARG A 196 10.82 -15.76 -15.62
C ARG A 196 9.44 -16.37 -15.38
N ARG A 197 8.85 -16.07 -14.22
CA ARG A 197 7.49 -16.46 -13.78
C ARG A 197 7.29 -17.95 -13.49
N VAL A 198 8.30 -18.79 -13.67
CA VAL A 198 8.23 -20.23 -13.40
C VAL A 198 9.02 -20.61 -12.15
N LEU A 199 8.65 -21.75 -11.57
CA LEU A 199 9.38 -22.37 -10.47
C LEU A 199 10.85 -22.56 -10.85
N ILE A 200 11.75 -22.18 -9.94
CA ILE A 200 13.19 -22.39 -10.11
C ILE A 200 13.50 -23.86 -9.83
N PRO A 201 14.23 -24.57 -10.71
CA PRO A 201 14.62 -25.95 -10.44
C PRO A 201 15.33 -26.10 -9.10
N GLY A 202 14.84 -27.01 -8.25
CA GLY A 202 15.36 -27.24 -6.90
C GLY A 202 14.77 -26.36 -5.80
N PHE A 203 13.84 -25.44 -6.13
CA PHE A 203 13.08 -24.70 -5.13
C PHE A 203 11.83 -25.48 -4.70
N ASP A 204 11.37 -25.24 -3.48
CA ASP A 204 10.23 -25.93 -2.87
C ASP A 204 8.89 -25.39 -3.38
N ARG A 205 8.80 -24.06 -3.53
CA ARG A 205 7.58 -23.33 -3.90
C ARG A 205 7.88 -22.27 -4.95
N ASP A 206 6.93 -21.99 -5.82
CA ASP A 206 7.06 -20.93 -6.81
C ASP A 206 6.64 -19.57 -6.24
N ASN A 207 6.49 -18.56 -7.12
CA ASN A 207 5.90 -17.26 -6.77
C ASN A 207 4.37 -17.25 -6.98
N SER A 208 3.68 -18.39 -6.88
CA SER A 208 2.21 -18.42 -6.83
C SER A 208 1.75 -18.27 -5.39
N PRO A 209 0.80 -17.37 -5.07
CA PRO A 209 0.19 -17.34 -3.73
C PRO A 209 -0.53 -18.66 -3.41
N ARG A 210 -1.05 -19.36 -4.43
CA ARG A 210 -1.75 -20.64 -4.25
C ARG A 210 -0.82 -21.75 -3.77
N SER A 211 0.48 -21.66 -4.06
CA SER A 211 1.48 -22.63 -3.63
C SER A 211 1.74 -22.62 -2.12
N TYR A 212 1.23 -21.65 -1.37
CA TYR A 212 1.43 -21.55 0.08
C TYR A 212 0.17 -21.90 0.89
N LEU A 213 -0.93 -22.25 0.23
CA LEU A 213 -2.23 -22.47 0.88
C LEU A 213 -2.29 -23.71 1.77
N ASP A 214 -1.38 -24.66 1.58
CA ASP A 214 -1.24 -25.87 2.38
C ASP A 214 -0.46 -25.66 3.69
N GLY A 215 0.02 -24.43 3.94
CA GLY A 215 0.66 -24.05 5.20
C GLY A 215 2.18 -24.09 5.15
N VAL A 216 2.81 -23.11 5.81
CA VAL A 216 4.28 -22.95 5.86
C VAL A 216 4.74 -22.52 7.27
N THR A 217 4.07 -23.07 8.28
CA THR A 217 4.31 -22.75 9.69
C THR A 217 5.75 -23.04 10.11
N GLU A 218 6.35 -22.13 10.88
CA GLU A 218 7.75 -22.22 11.38
C GLU A 218 8.81 -22.35 10.26
N LYS A 219 8.49 -21.85 9.07
CA LYS A 219 9.44 -21.76 7.95
C LYS A 219 9.89 -20.32 7.75
N THR A 220 11.14 -20.16 7.37
CA THR A 220 11.65 -18.93 6.76
C THR A 220 11.88 -19.16 5.28
N ALA A 221 11.25 -18.32 4.45
CA ALA A 221 11.41 -18.41 3.01
C ALA A 221 12.70 -17.72 2.57
N LEU A 222 13.52 -18.40 1.77
CA LEU A 222 14.57 -17.77 0.97
C LEU A 222 13.96 -17.51 -0.40
N PHE A 223 13.47 -16.30 -0.60
CA PHE A 223 12.53 -15.97 -1.66
C PHE A 223 13.21 -15.20 -2.79
N LEU A 224 13.27 -15.80 -3.98
CA LEU A 224 13.84 -15.17 -5.16
C LEU A 224 12.75 -14.58 -6.04
N THR A 225 12.84 -13.27 -6.30
CA THR A 225 12.07 -12.67 -7.40
C THR A 225 12.86 -11.58 -8.09
N THR A 226 12.59 -11.39 -9.38
CA THR A 226 13.36 -10.45 -10.19
C THR A 226 12.89 -8.99 -10.03
N ASN A 227 11.58 -8.76 -9.91
CA ASN A 227 11.02 -7.39 -9.95
C ASN A 227 10.99 -6.78 -8.54
N GLY A 228 10.31 -7.42 -7.61
CA GLY A 228 10.18 -6.92 -6.23
C GLY A 228 11.50 -6.59 -5.53
N THR A 229 12.57 -7.37 -5.76
CA THR A 229 13.88 -7.12 -5.13
C THR A 229 14.62 -5.90 -5.68
N ARG A 230 14.30 -5.46 -6.90
CA ARG A 230 14.92 -4.27 -7.50
C ARG A 230 14.38 -2.95 -6.98
N ALA A 231 13.19 -2.97 -6.38
CA ALA A 231 12.64 -1.81 -5.70
C ALA A 231 13.36 -1.53 -4.38
N LEU A 232 13.83 -2.58 -3.69
CA LEU A 232 14.37 -2.50 -2.33
C LEU A 232 15.48 -1.46 -2.14
N PRO A 233 16.51 -1.34 -3.01
CA PRO A 233 17.58 -0.35 -2.82
C PRO A 233 17.07 1.10 -2.78
N TRP A 234 15.98 1.40 -3.48
CA TRP A 234 15.38 2.74 -3.57
C TRP A 234 14.62 3.14 -2.31
N VAL A 235 14.10 2.14 -1.58
CA VAL A 235 13.23 2.35 -0.42
C VAL A 235 13.82 1.87 0.89
N ARG A 236 15.08 1.41 0.88
CA ARG A 236 15.79 0.88 2.05
C ARG A 236 15.91 1.84 3.22
N ARG A 237 15.87 3.15 2.94
CA ARG A 237 15.97 4.19 3.97
C ARG A 237 14.62 4.69 4.44
N SER A 238 13.53 4.16 3.89
CA SER A 238 12.19 4.60 4.27
C SER A 238 11.96 4.44 5.77
N LYS A 239 11.13 5.33 6.33
CA LYS A 239 10.77 5.29 7.75
C LYS A 239 10.08 3.98 8.09
N MET A 240 9.30 3.46 7.14
CA MET A 240 8.60 2.20 7.22
C MET A 240 8.35 1.67 5.82
N LEU A 241 8.55 0.37 5.60
CA LEU A 241 8.28 -0.29 4.32
C LEU A 241 7.34 -1.46 4.54
N ILE A 242 6.21 -1.48 3.83
CA ILE A 242 5.21 -2.55 3.92
C ILE A 242 4.86 -3.09 2.52
N LEU A 243 4.40 -4.34 2.44
CA LEU A 243 3.89 -4.92 1.19
C LEU A 243 2.39 -4.67 1.02
N GLY A 244 2.00 -4.23 -0.18
CA GLY A 244 0.61 -3.98 -0.56
C GLY A 244 0.12 -4.86 -1.70
N SER A 245 -1.11 -5.36 -1.56
CA SER A 245 -1.85 -6.10 -2.57
C SER A 245 -3.36 -5.89 -2.36
N PHE A 246 -4.20 -6.37 -3.29
CA PHE A 246 -5.65 -6.40 -3.05
C PHE A 246 -6.02 -7.30 -1.87
N LEU A 247 -5.24 -8.36 -1.62
CA LEU A 247 -5.49 -9.36 -0.57
C LEU A 247 -5.45 -8.78 0.85
N ASN A 248 -4.70 -7.70 1.07
CA ASN A 248 -4.50 -7.08 2.38
C ASN A 248 -4.78 -5.56 2.37
N ALA A 249 -5.60 -5.09 1.44
CA ALA A 249 -5.82 -3.67 1.20
C ALA A 249 -6.28 -2.89 2.45
N SER A 250 -7.25 -3.42 3.19
CA SER A 250 -7.74 -2.84 4.43
C SER A 250 -6.66 -2.82 5.51
N ALA A 251 -5.80 -3.84 5.60
CA ALA A 251 -4.71 -3.87 6.57
C ALA A 251 -3.65 -2.80 6.27
N VAL A 252 -3.30 -2.64 4.99
CA VAL A 252 -2.39 -1.57 4.51
C VAL A 252 -2.95 -0.19 4.86
N VAL A 253 -4.21 0.07 4.52
CA VAL A 253 -4.86 1.37 4.80
C VAL A 253 -4.92 1.66 6.29
N ARG A 254 -5.27 0.68 7.13
CA ARG A 254 -5.24 0.86 8.59
C ARG A 254 -3.85 1.22 9.10
N THR A 255 -2.83 0.56 8.59
CA THR A 255 -1.44 0.81 9.01
C THR A 255 -0.98 2.20 8.59
N ILE A 256 -1.34 2.64 7.39
CA ILE A 256 -1.12 4.01 6.95
C ILE A 256 -1.76 4.98 7.94
N LEU A 257 -3.07 4.87 8.16
CA LEU A 257 -3.84 5.79 9.01
C LEU A 257 -3.30 5.85 10.45
N ALA A 258 -2.86 4.72 10.99
CA ALA A 258 -2.27 4.64 12.33
C ALA A 258 -0.95 5.42 12.45
N HIS A 259 -0.17 5.50 11.37
CA HIS A 259 1.18 6.10 11.38
C HIS A 259 1.26 7.47 10.69
N LEU A 260 0.17 8.03 10.15
CA LEU A 260 0.17 9.33 9.46
C LEU A 260 0.72 10.49 10.31
N LYS A 261 0.73 10.36 11.64
CA LYS A 261 1.32 11.35 12.56
C LYS A 261 2.83 11.20 12.75
N ASP A 262 3.37 10.02 12.46
CA ASP A 262 4.76 9.64 12.70
C ASP A 262 5.62 9.68 11.42
N VAL A 263 4.98 9.85 10.27
CA VAL A 263 5.62 9.96 8.94
C VAL A 263 5.19 11.24 8.23
N SER A 264 6.04 11.76 7.34
CA SER A 264 5.73 12.97 6.57
C SER A 264 4.76 12.71 5.42
N GLY A 265 4.54 11.45 5.06
CA GLY A 265 3.61 11.03 4.03
C GLY A 265 3.77 9.58 3.61
N VAL A 266 3.07 9.22 2.54
CA VAL A 266 2.97 7.85 2.03
C VAL A 266 3.42 7.79 0.58
N VAL A 267 4.19 6.77 0.22
CA VAL A 267 4.56 6.49 -1.17
C VAL A 267 4.08 5.09 -1.53
N PHE A 268 3.15 4.98 -2.47
CA PHE A 268 2.83 3.69 -3.10
C PHE A 268 3.81 3.47 -4.24
N LEU A 269 4.72 2.49 -4.08
CA LEU A 269 5.73 2.17 -5.08
C LEU A 269 5.34 0.90 -5.84
N CYS A 270 5.13 1.02 -7.14
CA CYS A 270 4.98 -0.10 -8.04
C CYS A 270 6.37 -0.71 -8.34
N SER A 271 6.47 -2.03 -8.30
CA SER A 271 7.72 -2.75 -8.58
C SER A 271 8.04 -2.76 -10.07
N GLY A 272 7.01 -2.67 -10.91
CA GLY A 272 7.13 -2.71 -12.35
C GLY A 272 7.41 -4.12 -12.86
N THR A 273 7.52 -4.22 -14.18
CA THR A 273 7.94 -5.42 -14.90
C THR A 273 9.30 -5.20 -15.55
N GLU A 274 9.78 -6.23 -16.25
CA GLU A 274 11.07 -6.25 -16.90
C GLU A 274 12.13 -5.67 -15.98
N ARG A 275 12.30 -6.31 -14.81
CA ARG A 275 13.42 -5.93 -13.95
C ARG A 275 13.28 -4.47 -13.46
N GLY A 276 12.04 -4.01 -13.24
CA GLY A 276 11.72 -2.69 -12.67
C GLY A 276 11.98 -1.51 -13.59
N THR A 277 12.03 -1.72 -14.91
CA THR A 277 12.24 -0.65 -15.90
C THR A 277 11.01 -0.36 -16.77
N VAL A 278 9.98 -1.22 -16.73
CA VAL A 278 8.74 -1.06 -17.49
C VAL A 278 7.56 -1.01 -16.53
N ARG A 279 6.65 -0.05 -16.72
CA ARG A 279 5.49 0.15 -15.84
C ARG A 279 4.61 -1.09 -15.82
N SER A 280 4.07 -1.40 -14.64
CA SER A 280 3.16 -2.52 -14.41
C SER A 280 1.74 -1.99 -14.24
N GLN A 281 0.85 -2.32 -15.18
CA GLN A 281 -0.54 -1.86 -15.14
C GLN A 281 -1.31 -2.51 -13.98
N ASP A 282 -1.01 -3.77 -13.67
CA ASP A 282 -1.54 -4.49 -12.51
C ASP A 282 -1.09 -3.86 -11.18
N ASP A 283 0.18 -3.42 -11.07
CA ASP A 283 0.64 -2.68 -9.90
C ASP A 283 -0.04 -1.30 -9.79
N GLU A 284 -0.19 -0.57 -10.89
CA GLU A 284 -0.87 0.73 -10.92
C GLU A 284 -2.34 0.62 -10.50
N LEU A 285 -3.05 -0.40 -10.99
CA LEU A 285 -4.43 -0.68 -10.59
C LEU A 285 -4.53 -0.97 -9.09
N CYS A 286 -3.60 -1.77 -8.56
CA CYS A 286 -3.53 -2.06 -7.13
C CYS A 286 -3.21 -0.81 -6.30
N ALA A 287 -2.23 -0.01 -6.72
CA ALA A 287 -1.85 1.25 -6.05
C ALA A 287 -3.02 2.24 -6.04
N GLY A 288 -3.70 2.42 -7.17
CA GLY A 288 -4.89 3.23 -7.27
C GLY A 288 -6.00 2.74 -6.34
N TYR A 289 -6.23 1.43 -6.28
CA TYR A 289 -7.25 0.85 -5.39
C TYR A 289 -6.93 1.10 -3.92
N LEU A 290 -5.68 0.91 -3.51
CA LEU A 290 -5.22 1.22 -2.15
C LEU A 290 -5.39 2.72 -1.82
N LEU A 291 -5.04 3.61 -2.76
CA LEU A 291 -5.24 5.04 -2.59
C LEU A 291 -6.72 5.43 -2.48
N LYS A 292 -7.57 4.89 -3.36
CA LYS A 292 -9.04 5.10 -3.30
C LYS A 292 -9.60 4.63 -1.95
N THR A 293 -9.14 3.50 -1.46
CA THR A 293 -9.55 2.93 -0.16
C THR A 293 -9.05 3.80 1.01
N LEU A 294 -7.82 4.32 0.93
CA LEU A 294 -7.27 5.26 1.90
C LEU A 294 -8.10 6.55 1.96
N LEU A 295 -8.41 7.16 0.81
CA LEU A 295 -9.23 8.37 0.73
C LEU A 295 -10.62 8.16 1.31
N ALA A 296 -11.26 7.01 1.02
CA ALA A 296 -12.57 6.68 1.57
C ALA A 296 -12.55 6.42 3.09
N SER A 297 -11.42 5.96 3.63
CA SER A 297 -11.26 5.61 5.05
C SER A 297 -10.72 6.77 5.90
N HIS A 298 -10.21 7.83 5.28
CA HIS A 298 -9.65 8.98 5.99
C HIS A 298 -10.76 9.91 6.50
N THR A 299 -10.70 10.32 7.77
CA THR A 299 -11.73 11.20 8.39
C THR A 299 -11.79 12.59 7.76
N ARG A 300 -10.67 13.06 7.20
CA ARG A 300 -10.55 14.33 6.44
C ARG A 300 -9.75 14.11 5.17
N PRO A 301 -10.33 13.59 4.07
CA PRO A 301 -9.56 13.26 2.87
C PRO A 301 -8.87 14.49 2.25
N SER A 302 -9.44 15.68 2.43
CA SER A 302 -8.88 16.95 1.97
C SER A 302 -7.59 17.39 2.69
N SER A 303 -7.18 16.71 3.77
CA SER A 303 -5.87 16.92 4.39
C SER A 303 -4.75 16.12 3.73
N LEU A 304 -5.06 15.25 2.76
CA LEU A 304 -4.07 14.51 1.99
C LEU A 304 -3.76 15.28 0.71
N ILE A 305 -2.48 15.53 0.46
CA ILE A 305 -2.02 16.21 -0.75
C ILE A 305 -1.49 15.15 -1.70
N LEU A 306 -2.14 14.98 -2.85
CA LEU A 306 -1.75 14.02 -3.87
C LEU A 306 -0.82 14.68 -4.88
N ASP A 307 0.23 13.98 -5.31
CA ASP A 307 1.01 14.40 -6.46
C ASP A 307 0.31 14.09 -7.80
N GLU A 308 0.88 14.58 -8.90
CA GLU A 308 0.30 14.42 -10.24
C GLU A 308 0.14 12.95 -10.64
N ALA A 309 1.12 12.10 -10.30
CA ALA A 309 1.10 10.69 -10.62
C ALA A 309 -0.03 9.96 -9.86
N ALA A 310 -0.20 10.25 -8.57
CA ALA A 310 -1.28 9.74 -7.74
C ALA A 310 -2.65 10.16 -8.29
N VAL A 311 -2.81 11.43 -8.68
CA VAL A 311 -4.03 11.93 -9.31
C VAL A 311 -4.31 11.20 -10.63
N SER A 312 -3.29 11.03 -11.49
CA SER A 312 -3.44 10.36 -12.78
C SER A 312 -3.89 8.91 -12.64
N VAL A 313 -3.25 8.15 -11.74
CA VAL A 313 -3.61 6.75 -11.46
C VAL A 313 -5.02 6.66 -10.87
N LEU A 314 -5.36 7.57 -9.94
CA LEU A 314 -6.67 7.62 -9.33
C LEU A 314 -7.77 7.95 -10.36
N GLN A 315 -7.53 8.88 -11.27
CA GLN A 315 -8.46 9.21 -12.37
C GLN A 315 -8.70 8.00 -13.28
N LYS A 316 -7.65 7.29 -13.70
CA LYS A 316 -7.78 6.05 -14.47
C LYS A 316 -8.64 5.02 -13.75
N LEU A 317 -8.47 4.91 -12.43
CA LEU A 317 -9.28 4.00 -11.61
C LEU A 317 -10.73 4.47 -11.47
N TYR A 318 -11.00 5.78 -11.39
CA TYR A 318 -12.37 6.31 -11.31
C TYR A 318 -13.17 6.15 -12.61
N VAL A 319 -12.49 6.00 -13.76
CA VAL A 319 -13.15 5.57 -15.01
C VAL A 319 -13.71 4.15 -14.86
N GLN A 320 -13.13 3.33 -13.98
CA GLN A 320 -13.68 2.04 -13.58
C GLN A 320 -14.75 2.27 -12.50
N ASP A 321 -16.01 2.20 -12.90
CA ASP A 321 -17.16 2.52 -12.05
C ASP A 321 -17.46 1.45 -10.98
N SER A 322 -16.88 0.27 -11.11
CA SER A 322 -17.16 -0.92 -10.33
C SER A 322 -15.90 -1.74 -10.04
N TRP A 323 -15.99 -2.66 -9.08
CA TRP A 323 -14.88 -3.59 -8.80
C TRP A 323 -14.72 -4.58 -9.96
N GLU A 324 -15.84 -4.96 -10.58
CA GLU A 324 -15.93 -5.82 -11.75
C GLU A 324 -15.15 -5.23 -12.93
N ALA A 325 -15.31 -3.93 -13.22
CA ALA A 325 -14.56 -3.24 -14.26
C ALA A 325 -13.03 -3.20 -13.97
N ILE A 326 -12.64 -3.08 -12.69
CA ILE A 326 -11.23 -3.21 -12.28
C ILE A 326 -10.71 -4.62 -12.57
N CYS A 327 -11.48 -5.66 -12.20
CA CYS A 327 -11.11 -7.05 -12.50
C CYS A 327 -10.97 -7.31 -14.00
N GLU A 328 -11.91 -6.83 -14.82
CA GLU A 328 -11.86 -6.93 -16.29
C GLU A 328 -10.59 -6.27 -16.84
N THR A 329 -10.31 -5.03 -16.44
CA THR A 329 -9.09 -4.32 -16.85
C THR A 329 -7.83 -5.07 -16.37
N PHE A 330 -7.84 -5.60 -15.15
CA PHE A 330 -6.71 -6.35 -14.60
C PHE A 330 -6.44 -7.64 -15.40
N HIS A 331 -7.50 -8.31 -15.84
CA HIS A 331 -7.43 -9.45 -16.74
C HIS A 331 -6.80 -9.11 -18.09
N GLU A 332 -6.92 -7.89 -18.57
CA GLU A 332 -6.33 -7.45 -19.84
C GLU A 332 -4.86 -7.02 -19.72
N THR A 333 -4.31 -6.99 -18.50
CA THR A 333 -2.91 -6.60 -18.30
C THR A 333 -1.94 -7.59 -18.95
N PRO A 334 -0.78 -7.12 -19.47
CA PRO A 334 0.24 -8.00 -20.02
C PRO A 334 0.74 -9.05 -19.02
N ALA A 335 0.82 -8.69 -17.73
CA ALA A 335 1.23 -9.61 -16.69
C ALA A 335 0.24 -10.77 -16.53
N ALA A 336 -1.07 -10.48 -16.51
CA ALA A 336 -2.12 -11.49 -16.44
C ALA A 336 -2.15 -12.38 -17.71
N GLU A 337 -2.02 -11.80 -18.90
CA GLU A 337 -2.00 -12.55 -20.16
C GLU A 337 -0.85 -13.57 -20.19
N GLU A 338 0.35 -13.15 -19.81
CA GLU A 338 1.52 -14.02 -19.74
C GLU A 338 1.35 -15.15 -18.70
N LEU A 339 0.70 -14.88 -17.55
CA LEU A 339 0.37 -15.94 -16.59
C LEU A 339 -0.64 -16.95 -17.16
N ARG A 340 -1.61 -16.53 -17.98
CA ARG A 340 -2.52 -17.45 -18.67
C ARG A 340 -1.78 -18.38 -19.63
N LYS A 341 -0.82 -17.84 -20.40
CA LYS A 341 -0.01 -18.61 -21.36
C LYS A 341 0.74 -19.76 -20.69
N ILE A 342 1.16 -19.58 -19.44
CA ILE A 342 1.87 -20.59 -18.65
C ILE A 342 0.97 -21.38 -17.68
N GLN A 343 -0.34 -21.40 -17.90
CA GLN A 343 -1.33 -22.16 -17.11
C GLN A 343 -1.44 -21.73 -15.62
N LEU A 344 -1.09 -20.48 -15.32
CA LEU A 344 -1.19 -19.88 -13.99
C LEU A 344 -2.33 -18.85 -13.90
N ALA A 345 -3.36 -18.97 -14.74
CA ALA A 345 -4.53 -18.09 -14.72
C ALA A 345 -5.22 -18.02 -13.35
N GLY A 346 -5.21 -19.13 -12.59
CA GLY A 346 -5.77 -19.17 -11.24
C GLY A 346 -5.04 -18.26 -10.23
N ASP A 347 -3.80 -17.85 -10.52
CA ASP A 347 -3.10 -16.84 -9.70
C ASP A 347 -3.68 -15.45 -9.90
N VAL A 348 -4.14 -15.13 -11.11
CA VAL A 348 -4.77 -13.84 -11.42
C VAL A 348 -6.06 -13.72 -10.62
N GLU A 349 -6.91 -14.75 -10.67
CA GLU A 349 -8.14 -14.82 -9.87
C GLU A 349 -7.88 -14.73 -8.37
N PHE A 350 -6.80 -15.37 -7.92
CA PHE A 350 -6.43 -15.34 -6.51
C PHE A 350 -6.00 -13.94 -6.09
N CYS A 351 -5.11 -13.29 -6.85
CA CYS A 351 -4.58 -11.96 -6.52
C CYS A 351 -5.65 -10.86 -6.57
N LEU A 352 -6.74 -11.07 -7.32
CA LEU A 352 -7.91 -10.18 -7.37
C LEU A 352 -8.85 -10.34 -6.17
N GLN A 353 -8.58 -11.22 -5.21
CA GLN A 353 -9.42 -11.28 -4.02
C GLN A 353 -9.12 -10.08 -3.11
N ARG A 354 -10.17 -9.44 -2.59
CA ARG A 354 -10.05 -8.30 -1.68
C ARG A 354 -10.13 -8.77 -0.25
N ASP A 355 -9.17 -8.35 0.58
CA ASP A 355 -9.19 -8.54 2.03
C ASP A 355 -9.58 -9.97 2.46
N ARG A 356 -8.75 -10.94 2.05
CA ARG A 356 -9.07 -12.38 2.15
C ARG A 356 -9.18 -12.89 3.60
#